data_AF-A0A4Y2K6F1-F1
#
_entry.id   AF-A0A4Y2K6F1-F1
#
_cell.length_a   1.000
_cell.length_b   1.000
_cell.length_c   1.000
_cell.angle_alpha   90.00
_cell.angle_beta   90.00
_cell.angle_gamma   90.00
#
_symmetry.space_group_name_H-M   'P 1'
#
loop_
_entity.id
_entity.type
_entity.pdbx_description
1 polymer ?
#
loop_
_entity_poly.entity_id
_entity_poly.type
_entity_poly.pdbx_seq_one_letter_code
_entity_poly.pdbx_strand_id
1 'polypeptide(L)'
;MNFIERQLQTAVNSIQKWSLTNGFTFSVTKTAGVHFCRKRGLHLDPEIKLNDHVIPFESEIRFLGITFDKKLTFLPHVLNLRKRCERALSILRVL
;
A
#
# COMPACT_ATOMS: atom_id res chain seq x y z
N MET A 1 3.44 -12.73 -16.07
CA MET A 1 2.37 -11.99 -15.35
C MET A 1 1.16 -12.87 -15.08
N ASN A 2 0.54 -13.46 -16.10
CA ASN A 2 -0.81 -14.04 -16.04
C ASN A 2 -1.04 -15.09 -14.94
N PHE A 3 -0.06 -15.95 -14.63
CA PHE A 3 -0.23 -16.93 -13.55
C PHE A 3 -0.33 -16.27 -12.17
N ILE A 4 0.59 -15.34 -11.86
CA ILE A 4 0.64 -14.65 -10.58
C ILE A 4 -0.58 -13.75 -10.40
N GLU A 5 -0.93 -13.00 -11.44
CA GLU A 5 -2.14 -12.16 -11.44
C GLU A 5 -3.40 -12.98 -11.17
N ARG A 6 -3.56 -14.14 -11.82
CA ARG A 6 -4.69 -15.04 -11.57
C ARG A 6 -4.72 -15.55 -10.12
N GLN A 7 -3.57 -15.91 -9.55
CA GLN A 7 -3.48 -16.36 -8.15
C GLN A 7 -3.86 -15.23 -7.19
N LEU A 8 -3.35 -14.02 -7.41
CA LEU A 8 -3.68 -12.84 -6.62
C LEU A 8 -5.18 -12.50 -6.73
N GLN A 9 -5.74 -12.51 -7.94
CA GLN A 9 -7.17 -12.27 -8.14
C GLN A 9 -8.03 -13.32 -7.43
N THR A 10 -7.63 -14.59 -7.45
CA THR A 10 -8.33 -15.67 -6.74
C THR A 10 -8.32 -15.43 -5.22
N ALA A 11 -7.19 -14.99 -4.67
CA ALA A 11 -7.07 -14.64 -3.26
C ALA A 11 -7.95 -13.44 -2.90
N VAL A 12 -7.93 -12.38 -3.70
CA VAL A 12 -8.79 -11.19 -3.50
C VAL A 12 -10.27 -11.55 -3.58
N ASN A 13 -10.68 -12.37 -4.56
CA ASN A 13 -12.06 -12.85 -4.67
C ASN A 13 -12.49 -13.66 -3.43
N SER A 14 -11.59 -14.47 -2.87
CA SER A 14 -11.86 -15.26 -1.67
C SER A 14 -12.04 -14.37 -0.44
N ILE A 15 -11.19 -13.34 -0.28
CA ILE A 15 -11.30 -12.35 0.79
C ILE A 15 -12.58 -11.52 0.66
N GLN A 16 -12.92 -11.10 -0.56
CA GLN A 16 -14.16 -10.38 -0.86
C GLN A 16 -15.39 -11.22 -0.49
N LYS A 17 -15.42 -12.49 -0.92
CA LYS A 17 -16.50 -13.44 -0.58
C LYS A 17 -16.61 -13.61 0.93
N TRP A 18 -15.50 -13.83 1.62
CA TRP A 18 -15.48 -13.96 3.08
C TRP A 18 -16.03 -12.71 3.77
N SER A 19 -15.62 -11.52 3.33
CA SER A 19 -16.11 -10.24 3.86
C SER A 19 -17.62 -10.13 3.75
N LEU A 20 -18.18 -10.41 2.57
CA LEU A 20 -19.63 -10.36 2.34
C LEU A 20 -20.39 -11.36 3.21
N THR A 21 -19.91 -12.60 3.32
CA THR A 21 -20.52 -13.63 4.19
C THR A 21 -20.57 -13.19 5.66
N ASN A 22 -19.59 -12.40 6.11
CA ASN A 22 -19.50 -11.89 7.48
C ASN A 22 -20.14 -10.51 7.67
N GLY A 23 -20.83 -9.97 6.65
CA GLY A 23 -21.50 -8.67 6.74
C GLY A 23 -20.57 -7.45 6.63
N PHE A 24 -19.34 -7.62 6.15
CA PHE A 24 -18.38 -6.54 5.92
C PHE A 24 -18.27 -6.18 4.43
N THR A 25 -17.89 -4.94 4.14
CA THR A 25 -17.60 -4.47 2.78
C THR A 25 -16.26 -3.74 2.73
N PHE A 26 -15.52 -3.93 1.63
CA PHE A 26 -14.28 -3.19 1.39
C PHE A 26 -14.57 -1.90 0.63
N SER A 27 -13.95 -0.80 1.08
CA SER A 27 -14.00 0.49 0.41
C SER A 27 -12.95 0.55 -0.68
N VAL A 28 -13.38 0.49 -1.95
CA VAL A 28 -12.48 0.58 -3.12
C VAL A 28 -11.55 1.79 -3.04
N THR A 29 -12.07 2.94 -2.63
CA THR A 29 -11.30 4.20 -2.50
C THR A 29 -10.24 4.19 -1.41
N LYS A 30 -10.28 3.24 -0.48
CA LYS A 30 -9.30 3.06 0.60
C LYS A 30 -8.37 1.87 0.37
N THR A 31 -8.56 1.15 -0.75
CA THR A 31 -7.77 -0.02 -1.09
C THR A 31 -6.78 0.36 -2.18
N ALA A 32 -5.50 0.10 -1.90
CA ALA A 32 -4.41 0.26 -2.85
C ALA A 32 -3.46 -0.94 -2.75
N GLY A 33 -2.81 -1.26 -3.86
CA GLY A 33 -1.75 -2.24 -3.93
C GLY A 33 -0.38 -1.57 -3.83
N VAL A 34 0.60 -2.26 -3.27
CA VAL A 34 2.01 -1.89 -3.42
C VAL A 34 2.77 -3.14 -3.83
N HIS A 35 3.50 -3.05 -4.94
CA HIS A 35 4.32 -4.14 -5.42
C HIS A 35 5.74 -3.98 -4.88
N PHE A 36 6.08 -4.78 -3.87
CA PHE A 36 7.42 -4.79 -3.31
C PHE A 36 8.40 -5.49 -4.24
N CYS A 37 9.27 -4.72 -4.88
CA CYS A 37 10.22 -5.25 -5.85
C CYS A 37 11.50 -4.40 -5.91
N ARG A 38 12.65 -5.09 -5.99
CA ARG A 38 13.97 -4.45 -6.17
C ARG A 38 14.48 -4.52 -7.61
N LYS A 39 13.73 -5.12 -8.52
CA LYS A 39 14.11 -5.28 -9.92
C LYS A 39 14.28 -3.90 -10.57
N ARG A 40 15.37 -3.73 -11.32
CA ARG A 40 15.64 -2.53 -12.13
C ARG A 40 14.95 -2.69 -13.49
N GLY A 41 14.38 -1.61 -14.01
CA GLY A 41 13.67 -1.58 -15.30
C GLY A 41 12.14 -1.58 -15.15
N LEU A 42 11.46 -1.23 -16.26
CA LEU A 42 10.00 -1.23 -16.37
C LEU A 42 9.48 -2.67 -16.25
N HIS A 43 8.64 -2.89 -15.26
CA HIS A 43 7.79 -4.07 -15.17
C HIS A 43 6.39 -3.57 -14.86
N LEU A 44 5.41 -4.12 -15.56
CA LEU A 44 4.02 -3.76 -15.35
C LEU A 44 3.59 -4.26 -13.96
N ASP A 45 2.68 -3.54 -13.32
CA ASP A 45 2.00 -4.07 -12.14
C ASP A 45 0.84 -4.98 -12.61
N PRO A 46 0.47 -6.01 -11.82
CA PRO A 46 -0.66 -6.86 -12.16
C PRO A 46 -1.97 -6.07 -12.09
N GLU A 47 -2.91 -6.37 -12.98
CA GLU A 47 -4.25 -5.78 -12.89
C GLU A 47 -5.11 -6.63 -11.93
N ILE A 48 -5.46 -6.07 -10.78
CA ILE A 48 -6.27 -6.75 -9.76
C ILE A 48 -7.55 -5.95 -9.55
N LYS A 49 -8.69 -6.65 -9.50
CA LYS A 49 -10.02 -6.06 -9.32
C LYS A 49 -10.63 -6.42 -7.97
N LEU A 50 -11.34 -5.48 -7.38
CA LEU A 50 -12.14 -5.64 -6.18
C LEU A 50 -13.52 -5.03 -6.45
N ASN A 51 -14.59 -5.84 -6.36
CA ASN A 51 -15.94 -5.42 -6.78
C ASN A 51 -15.96 -4.83 -8.21
N ASP A 52 -15.29 -5.47 -9.17
CA ASP A 52 -15.12 -5.01 -10.56
C ASP A 52 -14.36 -3.69 -10.76
N HIS A 53 -13.85 -3.08 -9.68
CA HIS A 53 -13.00 -1.91 -9.75
C HIS A 53 -11.52 -2.28 -9.68
N VAL A 54 -10.70 -1.70 -10.55
CA VAL A 54 -9.24 -1.91 -10.55
C VAL A 54 -8.63 -1.25 -9.30
N ILE A 55 -7.83 -2.02 -8.56
CA ILE A 55 -7.07 -1.52 -7.41
C ILE A 55 -5.87 -0.71 -7.93
N PRO A 56 -5.70 0.56 -7.53
CA PRO A 56 -4.54 1.35 -7.91
C PRO A 56 -3.28 0.81 -7.23
N PHE A 57 -2.17 0.76 -7.97
CA PHE A 57 -0.86 0.46 -7.41
C PHE A 57 -0.11 1.75 -7.09
N GLU A 58 0.32 1.88 -5.83
CA GLU A 58 1.02 3.05 -5.31
C GLU A 58 2.49 2.71 -5.04
N SER A 59 3.36 3.72 -5.11
CA SER A 59 4.78 3.57 -4.79
C SER A 59 5.06 3.51 -3.29
N GLU A 60 4.15 4.03 -2.48
CA GLU A 60 4.24 4.11 -1.04
C GLU A 60 2.87 3.82 -0.42
N ILE A 61 2.82 3.09 0.69
CA ILE A 61 1.58 2.85 1.43
C ILE A 61 1.83 2.96 2.93
N ARG A 62 0.85 3.48 3.67
CA ARG A 62 0.89 3.50 5.13
C ARG A 62 0.12 2.31 5.70
N PHE A 63 0.81 1.47 6.45
CA PHE A 63 0.21 0.32 7.13
C PHE A 63 0.64 0.30 8.60
N LEU A 64 -0.33 0.23 9.50
CA LEU A 64 -0.12 0.23 10.96
C LEU A 64 0.79 1.37 11.46
N GLY A 65 0.67 2.55 10.84
CA GLY A 65 1.45 3.72 11.22
C GLY A 65 2.83 3.84 10.56
N ILE A 66 3.32 2.79 9.90
CA ILE A 66 4.60 2.75 9.18
C ILE A 66 4.36 3.02 7.69
N THR A 67 5.25 3.77 7.06
CA THR A 67 5.21 4.03 5.61
C THR A 67 6.16 3.08 4.90
N PHE A 68 5.63 2.23 4.03
CA PHE A 68 6.39 1.29 3.21
C PHE A 68 6.49 1.84 1.80
N ASP A 69 7.70 1.96 1.27
CA ASP A 69 7.93 2.22 -0.14
C ASP A 69 8.10 0.90 -0.91
N LYS A 70 7.89 0.94 -2.23
CA LYS A 70 8.00 -0.24 -3.12
C LYS A 70 9.33 -0.99 -3.04
N LYS A 71 10.41 -0.34 -2.59
CA LYS A 71 11.74 -0.95 -2.43
C LYS A 71 12.01 -1.45 -1.01
N LEU A 72 11.08 -1.23 -0.08
CA LEU A 72 11.22 -1.50 1.36
C LEU A 72 12.48 -0.83 1.93
N THR A 73 12.76 0.41 1.52
CA THR A 73 13.87 1.22 2.05
C THR A 73 13.49 1.95 3.32
N PHE A 74 12.19 2.16 3.57
CA PHE A 74 11.64 2.97 4.66
C PHE A 74 12.12 4.43 4.65
N LEU A 75 12.75 4.87 3.56
CA LEU A 75 13.29 6.22 3.44
C LEU A 75 12.19 7.29 3.61
N PRO A 76 10.99 7.18 2.99
CA PRO A 76 9.92 8.15 3.22
C PRO A 76 9.47 8.21 4.68
N HIS A 77 9.45 7.06 5.36
CA HIS A 77 9.08 6.98 6.78
C HIS A 77 10.07 7.74 7.67
N VAL A 78 11.36 7.45 7.52
CA VAL A 78 12.45 8.14 8.26
C VAL A 78 12.48 9.63 7.91
N LEU A 79 12.28 9.94 6.62
CA LEU A 79 11.94 11.24 6.03
C LEU A 79 11.02 12.07 6.94
N ASN A 80 9.81 11.52 7.05
CA ASN A 80 8.71 12.14 7.74
C ASN A 80 8.95 12.21 9.26
N LEU A 81 9.55 11.15 9.84
CA LEU A 81 9.89 11.14 11.26
C LEU A 81 10.88 12.25 11.61
N ARG A 82 11.96 12.39 10.84
CA ARG A 82 12.95 13.45 11.01
C ARG A 82 12.29 14.83 10.96
N LYS A 83 11.46 15.09 9.95
CA LYS A 83 10.73 16.36 9.80
C LYS A 83 9.83 16.68 10.99
N ARG A 84 9.17 15.66 11.57
CA ARG A 84 8.36 15.82 12.79
C ARG A 84 9.22 16.19 14.00
N CYS A 85 10.36 15.53 14.18
CA CYS A 85 11.31 15.84 15.25
C CYS A 85 11.90 17.25 15.11
N GLU A 86 12.28 17.66 13.90
CA GLU A 86 12.82 19.00 13.63
C GLU A 86 11.80 20.11 13.96
N ARG A 87 10.52 19.90 13.66
CA ARG A 87 9.44 20.81 14.05
C ARG A 87 9.31 20.92 15.57
N ALA A 88 9.31 19.80 16.27
CA ALA A 88 9.24 19.78 17.73
C ALA A 88 10.46 20.48 18.37
N LEU A 89 11.66 20.21 17.85
CA LEU A 89 12.90 20.87 18.29
C LEU A 89 12.85 22.39 18.05
N SER A 90 12.30 22.83 16.92
CA SER A 90 12.19 24.26 16.59
C SER A 90 11.27 24.98 17.57
N ILE A 91 10.17 24.35 17.99
CA ILE A 91 9.29 24.89 19.03
C ILE A 91 10.04 25.01 20.37
N LEU A 92 10.75 23.95 20.78
CA LEU A 92 11.54 23.94 22.02
C LEU A 92 12.66 24.98 22.05
N ARG A 93 13.18 25.41 20.88
CA ARG A 93 14.22 26.43 20.78
C ARG A 93 13.70 27.87 20.91
N VAL A 94 12.40 28.07 20.68
CA VAL A 94 11.75 29.41 20.71
C VAL A 94 11.15 29.70 22.08
N LEU A 95 10.86 28.66 22.87
CA LEU A 95 10.52 28.75 24.30
C LEU A 95 11.78 28.96 25.14
#